data_AF-A0A942DKT8-F1
#
_entry.id   AF-A0A942DKT8-F1
#
_cell.length_a   1.000
_cell.length_b   1.000
_cell.length_c   1.000
_cell.angle_alpha   90.00
_cell.angle_beta   90.00
_cell.angle_gamma   90.00
#
_symmetry.space_group_name_H-M   'P 1'
#
loop_
_entity.id
_entity.type
_entity.pdbx_description
1 polymer ?
#
loop_
_entity_poly.entity_id
_entity_poly.type
_entity_poly.pdbx_seq_one_letter_code
_entity_poly.pdbx_strand_id
1 'polypeptide(L)'
;MENFSYTRNPETLIADSEFLGDFLEHEVDMSALFGQDKDSINLLLRVAENTALPKAILEQLAHHPSAVIRTAVAENSSTPRAVLETLINDADADVRYALAENHNLSDEILNRLKNDSHPLVADRAEKTLTRLSTASVTEVLHVAFGTRLRAKDLLALLA
;
A
#
# COMPACT_ATOMS: atom_id res chain seq x y z
N MET A 1 16.99 36.69 5.80
CA MET A 1 15.87 36.42 4.88
C MET A 1 16.50 36.16 3.52
N GLU A 2 16.81 34.89 3.25
CA GLU A 2 17.36 34.48 1.95
C GLU A 2 16.27 33.72 1.21
N ASN A 3 15.83 34.32 0.09
CA ASN A 3 14.89 33.74 -0.85
C ASN A 3 15.64 32.70 -1.69
N PHE A 4 15.47 31.42 -1.37
CA PHE A 4 15.92 30.34 -2.25
C PHE A 4 14.86 30.12 -3.34
N SER A 5 15.10 30.73 -4.50
CA SER A 5 14.37 30.43 -5.73
C SER A 5 14.74 29.02 -6.22
N TYR A 6 13.92 28.02 -5.88
CA TYR A 6 14.08 26.64 -6.35
C TYR A 6 13.61 26.51 -7.80
N THR A 7 14.50 26.78 -8.75
CA THR A 7 14.38 26.27 -10.13
C THR A 7 15.41 25.16 -10.32
N ARG A 8 15.13 23.96 -9.81
CA ARG A 8 15.89 22.75 -10.17
C ARG A 8 14.98 21.71 -10.80
N ASN A 9 15.52 21.07 -11.83
CA ASN A 9 14.85 20.12 -12.70
C ASN A 9 14.32 18.91 -11.88
N PRO A 10 13.02 18.56 -11.94
CA PRO A 10 12.42 17.50 -11.15
C PRO A 10 13.03 16.11 -11.40
N GLU A 11 13.67 15.89 -12.55
CA GLU A 11 14.30 14.62 -12.90
C GLU A 11 15.60 14.34 -12.11
N THR A 12 16.29 15.38 -11.62
CA THR A 12 17.54 15.24 -10.84
C THR A 12 17.32 15.17 -9.33
N LEU A 13 16.10 15.45 -8.84
CA LEU A 13 15.70 15.31 -7.43
C LEU A 13 15.63 13.84 -6.94
N ILE A 14 15.80 12.90 -7.87
CA ILE A 14 15.47 11.48 -7.70
C ILE A 14 16.67 10.63 -7.30
N ALA A 15 17.87 11.05 -7.68
CA ALA A 15 19.08 10.23 -7.59
C ALA A 15 19.99 10.59 -6.41
N ASP A 16 19.81 11.75 -5.79
CA ASP A 16 20.65 12.18 -4.68
C ASP A 16 20.05 11.72 -3.34
N SER A 17 20.76 10.82 -2.66
CA SER A 17 20.51 10.46 -1.27
C SER A 17 20.56 11.67 -0.31
N GLU A 18 21.18 12.77 -0.74
CA GLU A 18 21.17 14.06 -0.03
C GLU A 18 19.79 14.74 -0.05
N PHE A 19 18.97 14.59 -1.09
CA PHE A 19 17.64 15.21 -1.12
C PHE A 19 16.68 14.56 -0.11
N LEU A 20 16.73 13.23 0.02
CA LEU A 20 15.98 12.52 1.06
C LEU A 20 16.57 12.78 2.45
N GLY A 21 17.89 12.99 2.56
CA GLY A 21 18.55 13.44 3.79
C GLY A 21 18.03 14.81 4.25
N ASP A 22 18.06 15.82 3.37
CA ASP A 22 17.55 17.16 3.69
C ASP A 22 16.04 17.17 3.97
N PHE A 23 15.26 16.32 3.29
CA PHE A 23 13.82 16.13 3.55
C PHE A 23 13.52 15.48 4.91
N LEU A 24 14.50 14.78 5.50
CA LEU A 24 14.39 14.10 6.80
C LEU A 24 15.10 14.85 7.94
N GLU A 25 16.08 15.71 7.64
CA GLU A 25 16.91 16.41 8.63
C GLU A 25 16.39 17.80 9.02
N HIS A 26 15.62 18.46 8.16
CA HIS A 26 15.03 19.77 8.45
C HIS A 26 13.51 19.59 8.63
N GLU A 27 12.95 20.14 9.73
CA GLU A 27 11.51 20.12 10.06
C GLU A 27 10.65 20.08 8.79
N VAL A 28 10.00 18.93 8.55
CA VAL A 28 9.31 18.62 7.29
C VAL A 28 8.40 19.78 6.92
N ASP A 29 8.71 20.48 5.82
CA ASP A 29 7.78 21.45 5.25
C ASP A 29 6.61 20.66 4.64
N MET A 30 5.61 20.41 5.48
CA MET A 30 4.41 19.68 5.14
C MET A 30 3.64 20.34 3.98
N SER A 31 3.92 21.61 3.64
CA SER A 31 3.25 22.30 2.53
C SER A 31 3.46 21.59 1.19
N ALA A 32 4.61 20.93 0.99
CA ALA A 32 4.89 20.15 -0.21
C ALA A 32 3.98 18.92 -0.36
N LEU A 33 3.46 18.38 0.74
CA LEU A 33 2.56 17.21 0.74
C LEU A 33 1.14 17.53 0.24
N PHE A 34 0.83 18.80 -0.01
CA PHE A 34 -0.49 19.24 -0.47
C PHE A 34 -0.47 19.77 -1.92
N GLY A 35 0.66 19.65 -2.62
CA GLY A 35 0.79 20.08 -4.01
C GLY A 35 -0.07 19.25 -4.95
N GLN A 36 -0.82 19.93 -5.83
CA GLN A 36 -1.78 19.29 -6.75
C GLN A 36 -1.40 19.47 -8.23
N ASP A 37 -0.36 20.24 -8.53
CA ASP A 37 0.19 20.30 -9.88
C ASP A 37 0.90 18.99 -10.24
N LYS A 38 1.14 18.80 -11.54
CA LYS A 38 1.69 17.54 -12.07
C LYS A 38 3.05 17.19 -11.46
N ASP A 39 3.90 18.17 -11.22
CA ASP A 39 5.26 17.92 -10.72
C ASP A 39 5.20 17.54 -9.24
N SER A 40 4.36 18.21 -8.46
CA SER A 40 4.04 17.83 -7.08
C SER A 40 3.48 16.41 -7.00
N ILE A 41 2.48 16.07 -7.83
CA ILE A 41 1.89 14.72 -7.81
C ILE A 41 2.95 13.64 -8.10
N ASN A 42 3.82 13.85 -9.08
CA ASN A 42 4.89 12.91 -9.39
C ASN A 42 5.88 12.73 -8.24
N LEU A 43 6.23 13.82 -7.55
CA LEU A 43 7.06 13.76 -6.35
C LEU A 43 6.36 12.98 -5.24
N LEU A 44 5.08 13.28 -4.96
CA LEU A 44 4.31 12.65 -3.89
C LEU A 44 4.04 11.17 -4.14
N LEU A 45 3.90 10.73 -5.39
CA LEU A 45 3.84 9.31 -5.72
C LEU A 45 5.11 8.59 -5.28
N ARG A 46 6.26 9.14 -5.61
CA ARG A 46 7.56 8.56 -5.24
C ARG A 46 7.79 8.57 -3.73
N VAL A 47 7.27 9.58 -3.03
CA VAL A 47 7.26 9.62 -1.56
C VAL A 47 6.35 8.51 -1.01
N ALA A 48 5.13 8.38 -1.53
CA ALA A 48 4.16 7.37 -1.11
C ALA A 48 4.65 5.93 -1.35
N GLU A 49 5.44 5.68 -2.39
CA GLU A 49 6.02 4.37 -2.72
C GLU A 49 7.25 4.01 -1.88
N ASN A 50 7.86 4.98 -1.19
CA ASN A 50 9.10 4.77 -0.45
C ASN A 50 8.84 4.12 0.91
N THR A 51 9.34 2.89 1.09
CA THR A 51 9.21 2.10 2.32
C THR A 51 10.13 2.54 3.45
N ALA A 52 11.15 3.35 3.17
CA ALA A 52 12.10 3.83 4.17
C ALA A 52 11.66 5.12 4.88
N LEU A 53 10.54 5.72 4.46
CA LEU A 53 10.09 7.00 5.00
C LEU A 53 9.35 6.88 6.35
N PRO A 54 9.35 7.96 7.14
CA PRO A 54 8.55 8.04 8.35
C PRO A 54 7.07 7.77 8.07
N LYS A 55 6.48 6.91 8.89
CA LYS A 55 5.05 6.54 8.84
C LYS A 55 4.11 7.73 8.89
N ALA A 56 4.49 8.79 9.61
CA ALA A 56 3.74 10.05 9.70
C ALA A 56 3.51 10.72 8.33
N ILE A 57 4.39 10.52 7.35
CA ILE A 57 4.21 11.04 6.00
C ILE A 57 3.12 10.26 5.27
N LEU A 58 3.12 8.93 5.39
CA LEU A 58 2.08 8.07 4.80
C LEU A 58 0.70 8.34 5.42
N GLU A 59 0.65 8.61 6.72
CA GLU A 59 -0.58 9.05 7.41
C GLU A 59 -1.18 10.32 6.78
N GLN A 60 -0.34 11.24 6.34
CA GLN A 60 -0.78 12.52 5.76
C GLN A 60 -1.17 12.34 4.29
N LEU A 61 -0.38 11.58 3.53
CA LEU A 61 -0.69 11.24 2.14
C LEU A 61 -1.97 10.40 1.98
N ALA A 62 -2.34 9.61 3.00
CA ALA A 62 -3.62 8.89 3.03
C ALA A 62 -4.85 9.83 2.98
N HIS A 63 -4.68 11.11 3.28
CA HIS A 63 -5.76 12.11 3.20
C HIS A 63 -5.63 13.03 1.98
N HIS A 64 -4.70 12.74 1.07
CA HIS A 64 -4.44 13.59 -0.08
C HIS A 64 -5.64 13.59 -1.05
N PRO A 65 -5.99 14.74 -1.68
CA PRO A 65 -7.14 14.81 -2.60
C PRO A 65 -7.04 13.87 -3.81
N SER A 66 -5.81 13.63 -4.31
CA SER A 66 -5.57 12.73 -5.43
C SER A 66 -5.69 11.27 -5.01
N ALA A 67 -6.63 10.54 -5.63
CA ALA A 67 -6.81 9.10 -5.40
C ALA A 67 -5.54 8.30 -5.74
N VAL A 68 -4.79 8.68 -6.78
CA VAL A 68 -3.55 7.99 -7.18
C VAL A 68 -2.51 7.99 -6.05
N ILE A 69 -2.41 9.08 -5.29
CA ILE A 69 -1.54 9.17 -4.12
C ILE A 69 -2.03 8.23 -3.01
N ARG A 70 -3.35 8.21 -2.74
CA ARG A 70 -3.92 7.33 -1.73
C ARG A 70 -3.79 5.84 -2.11
N THR A 71 -3.87 5.51 -3.39
CA THR A 71 -3.59 4.18 -3.92
C THR A 71 -2.14 3.78 -3.65
N ALA A 72 -1.17 4.65 -3.95
CA ALA A 72 0.24 4.38 -3.66
C ALA A 72 0.49 4.14 -2.15
N VAL A 73 -0.20 4.88 -1.28
CA VAL A 73 -0.16 4.63 0.18
C VAL A 73 -0.75 3.26 0.53
N ALA A 74 -1.86 2.84 -0.08
CA ALA A 74 -2.46 1.54 0.15
C ALA A 74 -1.55 0.36 -0.31
N GLU A 75 -0.79 0.57 -1.39
CA GLU A 75 0.15 -0.42 -1.96
C GLU A 75 1.47 -0.50 -1.20
N ASN A 76 1.86 0.56 -0.47
CA ASN A 76 3.11 0.58 0.27
C ASN A 76 3.07 -0.39 1.47
N SER A 77 3.99 -1.36 1.47
CA SER A 77 4.10 -2.41 2.50
C SER A 77 4.51 -1.89 3.89
N SER A 78 5.04 -0.67 3.98
CA SER A 78 5.41 -0.01 5.23
C SER A 78 4.30 0.86 5.80
N THR A 79 3.17 1.00 5.08
CA THR A 79 2.01 1.75 5.55
C THR A 79 1.46 1.13 6.83
N PRO A 80 1.30 1.92 7.90
CA PRO A 80 0.77 1.42 9.16
C PRO A 80 -0.63 0.85 8.98
N ARG A 81 -0.93 -0.22 9.71
CA ARG A 81 -2.27 -0.83 9.71
C ARG A 81 -3.38 0.17 9.99
N ALA A 82 -3.18 1.08 10.94
CA ALA A 82 -4.18 2.11 11.27
C ALA A 82 -4.50 3.03 10.07
N VAL A 83 -3.52 3.29 9.20
CA VAL A 83 -3.71 4.07 7.96
C VAL A 83 -4.43 3.24 6.91
N LEU A 84 -4.08 1.97 6.75
CA LEU A 84 -4.81 1.08 5.84
C LEU A 84 -6.29 0.95 6.26
N GLU A 85 -6.56 0.94 7.56
CA GLU A 85 -7.92 0.88 8.11
C GLU A 85 -8.77 2.12 7.79
N THR A 86 -8.18 3.31 7.68
CA THR A 86 -8.91 4.51 7.24
C THR A 86 -9.28 4.45 5.76
N LEU A 87 -8.41 3.88 4.93
CA LEU A 87 -8.60 3.76 3.49
C LEU A 87 -9.63 2.68 3.07
N ILE A 88 -10.07 1.80 3.98
CA ILE A 88 -11.08 0.75 3.67
C ILE A 88 -12.38 1.37 3.15
N ASN A 89 -12.75 2.54 3.67
CA ASN A 89 -13.97 3.24 3.29
C ASN A 89 -13.69 4.40 2.32
N ASP A 90 -12.55 4.39 1.62
CA ASP A 90 -12.20 5.44 0.66
C ASP A 90 -13.31 5.59 -0.40
N ALA A 91 -13.57 6.81 -0.84
CA ALA A 91 -14.59 7.05 -1.87
C ALA A 91 -14.20 6.43 -3.21
N ASP A 92 -12.90 6.36 -3.49
CA ASP A 92 -12.36 5.85 -4.75
C ASP A 92 -12.20 4.32 -4.73
N ALA A 93 -12.74 3.67 -5.76
CA ALA A 93 -12.73 2.20 -5.84
C ALA A 93 -11.34 1.63 -6.09
N ASP A 94 -10.44 2.37 -6.75
CA ASP A 94 -9.07 1.91 -7.03
C ASP A 94 -8.25 1.84 -5.74
N VAL A 95 -8.45 2.80 -4.83
CA VAL A 95 -7.83 2.77 -3.48
C VAL A 95 -8.31 1.54 -2.71
N ARG A 96 -9.62 1.28 -2.68
CA ARG A 96 -10.18 0.10 -2.00
C ARG A 96 -9.75 -1.21 -2.67
N TYR A 97 -9.59 -1.21 -3.99
CA TYR A 97 -9.10 -2.35 -4.74
C TYR A 97 -7.64 -2.67 -4.42
N ALA A 98 -6.77 -1.66 -4.31
CA ALA A 98 -5.39 -1.84 -3.89
C ALA A 98 -5.28 -2.48 -2.49
N LEU A 99 -6.15 -2.08 -1.55
CA LEU A 99 -6.27 -2.76 -0.27
C LEU A 99 -6.69 -4.23 -0.44
N ALA A 100 -7.67 -4.52 -1.30
CA ALA A 100 -8.12 -5.89 -1.55
C ALA A 100 -7.01 -6.79 -2.16
N GLU A 101 -6.02 -6.23 -2.84
CA GLU A 101 -4.83 -6.95 -3.33
C GLU A 101 -3.76 -7.19 -2.26
N ASN A 102 -3.85 -6.51 -1.11
CA ASN A 102 -2.84 -6.60 -0.07
C ASN A 102 -3.02 -7.85 0.80
N HIS A 103 -2.11 -8.82 0.61
CA HIS A 103 -2.11 -10.11 1.29
C HIS A 103 -1.68 -10.03 2.76
N ASN A 104 -1.20 -8.88 3.21
CA ASN A 104 -0.80 -8.64 4.60
C ASN A 104 -1.92 -8.04 5.44
N LEU A 105 -3.07 -7.70 4.84
CA LEU A 105 -4.25 -7.29 5.59
C LEU A 105 -4.85 -8.48 6.34
N SER A 106 -5.39 -8.22 7.52
CA SER A 106 -6.11 -9.25 8.27
C SER A 106 -7.39 -9.68 7.57
N ASP A 107 -7.79 -10.94 7.77
CA ASP A 107 -9.05 -11.51 7.30
C ASP A 107 -10.27 -10.63 7.60
N GLU A 108 -10.30 -9.94 8.74
CA GLU A 108 -11.39 -9.00 9.09
C GLU A 108 -11.57 -7.89 8.05
N ILE A 109 -10.46 -7.28 7.61
CA ILE A 109 -10.46 -6.19 6.64
C ILE A 109 -10.87 -6.72 5.26
N LEU A 110 -10.30 -7.84 4.84
CA LEU A 110 -10.66 -8.45 3.56
C LEU A 110 -12.13 -8.91 3.54
N ASN A 111 -12.69 -9.38 4.66
CA ASN A 111 -14.11 -9.71 4.78
C ASN A 111 -15.01 -8.47 4.67
N ARG A 112 -14.56 -7.30 5.13
CA ARG A 112 -15.27 -6.04 4.89
C ARG A 112 -15.25 -5.69 3.40
N LEU A 113 -14.08 -5.75 2.76
CA LEU A 113 -13.91 -5.47 1.32
C LEU A 113 -14.64 -6.48 0.43
N LYS A 114 -14.84 -7.73 0.89
CA LYS A 114 -15.67 -8.73 0.19
C LYS A 114 -17.13 -8.28 0.04
N ASN A 115 -17.62 -7.41 0.93
CA ASN A 115 -18.96 -6.84 0.88
C ASN A 115 -18.98 -5.42 0.29
N ASP A 116 -17.90 -5.01 -0.41
CA ASP A 116 -17.82 -3.70 -1.04
C ASP A 116 -18.91 -3.52 -2.11
N SER A 117 -19.37 -2.28 -2.29
CA SER A 117 -20.37 -1.94 -3.30
C SER A 117 -19.83 -2.04 -4.72
N HIS A 118 -18.50 -1.92 -4.91
CA HIS A 118 -17.85 -2.05 -6.20
C HIS A 118 -17.50 -3.53 -6.48
N PRO A 119 -18.07 -4.17 -7.52
CA PRO A 119 -17.91 -5.60 -7.74
C PRO A 119 -16.47 -6.09 -7.89
N LEU A 120 -15.59 -5.28 -8.50
CA LEU A 120 -14.17 -5.64 -8.65
C LEU A 120 -13.42 -5.68 -7.31
N VAL A 121 -13.79 -4.82 -6.36
CA VAL A 121 -13.19 -4.80 -5.02
C VAL A 121 -13.62 -6.06 -4.26
N ALA A 122 -14.92 -6.36 -4.29
CA ALA A 122 -15.49 -7.54 -3.66
C ALA A 122 -14.88 -8.86 -4.19
N ASP A 123 -14.84 -9.02 -5.52
CA ASP A 123 -14.24 -10.20 -6.17
C ASP A 123 -12.74 -10.33 -5.85
N ARG A 124 -12.01 -9.22 -5.87
CA ARG A 124 -10.58 -9.24 -5.54
C ARG A 124 -10.35 -9.65 -4.09
N ALA A 125 -11.11 -9.10 -3.14
CA ALA A 125 -11.00 -9.44 -1.72
C ALA A 125 -11.30 -10.92 -1.46
N GLU A 126 -12.31 -11.48 -2.12
CA GLU A 126 -12.63 -12.91 -2.05
C GLU A 126 -11.48 -13.80 -2.57
N LYS A 127 -10.87 -13.42 -3.70
CA LYS A 127 -9.71 -14.12 -4.25
C LYS A 127 -8.51 -14.08 -3.30
N THR A 128 -8.23 -12.93 -2.70
CA THR A 128 -7.14 -12.77 -1.73
C THR A 128 -7.39 -13.63 -0.48
N LEU A 129 -8.60 -13.62 0.08
CA LEU A 129 -8.99 -14.49 1.21
C LEU A 129 -8.80 -15.98 0.88
N THR A 130 -9.23 -16.41 -0.30
CA THR A 130 -9.10 -17.80 -0.75
C THR A 130 -7.63 -18.20 -0.90
N ARG A 131 -6.77 -17.28 -1.36
CA ARG A 131 -5.33 -17.53 -1.46
C ARG A 131 -4.67 -17.67 -0.08
N LEU A 132 -5.07 -16.85 0.90
CA LEU A 132 -4.53 -16.93 2.26
C LEU A 132 -4.96 -18.23 2.96
N SER A 133 -6.21 -18.67 2.77
CA SER A 133 -6.70 -19.93 3.36
C SER A 133 -6.01 -21.15 2.76
N THR A 134 -5.84 -21.18 1.44
CA THR A 134 -5.14 -22.28 0.75
C THR A 134 -3.67 -22.35 1.10
N ALA A 135 -2.97 -21.21 1.20
CA ALA A 135 -1.57 -21.17 1.62
C ALA A 135 -1.38 -21.74 3.03
N SER A 136 -2.22 -21.34 3.99
CA SER A 136 -2.17 -21.85 5.37
C SER A 136 -2.36 -23.37 5.45
N VAL A 137 -3.33 -23.92 4.72
CA VAL A 137 -3.56 -25.39 4.68
C VAL A 137 -2.34 -26.12 4.11
N THR A 138 -1.72 -25.59 3.04
CA THR A 138 -0.53 -26.22 2.47
C THR A 138 0.66 -26.19 3.42
N GLU A 139 0.87 -25.11 4.17
CA GLU A 139 1.93 -25.02 5.18
C GLU A 139 1.70 -26.02 6.32
N VAL A 140 0.49 -26.09 6.86
CA VAL A 140 0.14 -27.05 7.92
C VAL A 140 0.36 -28.48 7.48
N LEU A 141 -0.07 -28.84 6.26
CA LEU A 141 0.14 -30.18 5.72
C LEU A 141 1.63 -30.47 5.48
N HIS A 142 2.41 -29.48 5.06
CA HIS A 142 3.85 -29.64 4.87
C HIS A 142 4.59 -29.85 6.20
N VAL A 143 4.18 -29.16 7.26
CA VAL A 143 4.73 -29.36 8.61
C VAL A 143 4.30 -30.71 9.18
N ALA A 144 3.02 -31.07 9.04
CA ALA A 144 2.45 -32.28 9.64
C ALA A 144 2.91 -33.57 8.94
N PHE A 145 3.14 -33.53 7.63
CA PHE A 145 3.42 -34.73 6.82
C PHE A 145 4.78 -34.68 6.09
N GLY A 146 5.52 -33.58 6.21
CA GLY A 146 6.80 -33.36 5.52
C GLY A 146 6.64 -33.09 4.01
N THR A 147 7.75 -32.76 3.34
CA THR A 147 7.86 -32.44 1.90
C THR A 147 7.39 -33.54 0.92
N ARG A 148 6.78 -34.63 1.41
CA ARG A 148 6.45 -35.84 0.64
C ARG A 148 5.03 -35.87 0.06
N LEU A 149 4.13 -34.95 0.40
CA LEU A 149 2.82 -34.91 -0.28
C LEU A 149 2.93 -34.27 -1.67
N ARG A 150 2.49 -35.01 -2.69
CA ARG A 150 2.33 -34.46 -4.05
C ARG A 150 1.00 -33.71 -4.12
N ALA A 151 0.88 -32.71 -5.00
CA ALA A 151 -0.34 -31.90 -5.16
C ALA A 151 -1.63 -32.74 -5.37
N LYS A 152 -1.50 -33.90 -6.03
CA LYS A 152 -2.61 -34.86 -6.20
C LYS A 152 -3.09 -35.52 -4.91
N ASP A 153 -2.19 -35.70 -3.94
CA ASP A 153 -2.47 -36.32 -2.65
C ASP A 153 -3.15 -35.30 -1.72
N LEU A 154 -2.85 -34.00 -1.88
CA LEU A 154 -3.53 -32.89 -1.20
C LEU A 154 -5.01 -32.76 -1.58
N LEU A 155 -5.33 -32.88 -2.89
CA LEU A 155 -6.72 -32.80 -3.37
C LEU A 155 -7.61 -33.94 -2.86
N ALA A 156 -7.04 -35.11 -2.60
CA ALA A 156 -7.76 -36.27 -2.06
C ALA A 156 -8.05 -36.17 -0.55
N LEU A 157 -7.35 -35.29 0.18
CA LEU A 157 -7.56 -35.03 1.61
C LEU A 157 -8.62 -33.95 1.88
N LEU A 158 -8.93 -33.13 0.88
CA LEU A 158 -9.88 -32.02 0.97
C LEU A 158 -11.25 -32.32 0.32
N ALA A 159 -11.44 -33.53 -0.22
CA ALA A 159 -12.67 -34.03 -0.83
C ALA A 159 -13.41 -34.99 0.12
#